data_AF-A0A529XAG1-F1
#
_entry.id   AF-A0A529XAG1-F1
#
_cell.length_a   1.000
_cell.length_b   1.000
_cell.length_c   1.000
_cell.angle_alpha   90.00
_cell.angle_beta   90.00
_cell.angle_gamma   90.00
#
_symmetry.space_group_name_H-M   'P 1'
#
loop_
_entity.id
_entity.type
_entity.pdbx_description
1 polymer ?
#
loop_
_entity_poly.entity_id
_entity_poly.type
_entity_poly.pdbx_seq_one_letter_code
_entity_poly.pdbx_strand_id
1 'polypeptide(L)'
;VLAIVQQDPAVQQANGILSVHVGPEEIVAGLSIEFEDHLTAPDIEACVERLEARLKKEMPQISRLFVKPQATGTWERRRKAMAEASEES
;
A
#
# COMPACT_ATOMS: atom_id res chain seq x y z
N VAL A 1 -1.44 -8.75 3.80
CA VAL A 1 -1.16 -7.75 2.74
C VAL A 1 0.05 -6.88 3.05
N LEU A 2 0.00 -5.98 4.04
CA LEU A 2 1.08 -4.98 4.27
C LEU A 2 2.45 -5.61 4.50
N ALA A 3 2.53 -6.74 5.22
CA ALA A 3 3.79 -7.46 5.41
C ALA A 3 4.39 -8.02 4.10
N ILE A 4 3.55 -8.39 3.13
CA ILE A 4 4.01 -8.83 1.80
C ILE A 4 4.59 -7.63 1.03
N VAL A 5 3.88 -6.49 1.10
CA VAL A 5 4.27 -5.25 0.42
C VAL A 5 5.59 -4.70 0.97
N GLN A 6 5.75 -4.70 2.29
CA GLN A 6 6.96 -4.20 2.97
C GLN A 6 8.24 -5.00 2.64
N GLN A 7 8.11 -6.20 2.08
CA GLN A 7 9.25 -7.04 1.72
C GLN A 7 9.81 -6.76 0.32
N ASP A 8 9.10 -5.97 -0.51
CA ASP A 8 9.66 -5.59 -1.81
C ASP A 8 10.75 -4.53 -1.61
N PRO A 9 11.96 -4.69 -2.19
CA PRO A 9 13.07 -3.77 -1.98
C PRO A 9 12.82 -2.35 -2.53
N ALA A 10 11.81 -2.16 -3.39
CA ALA A 10 11.41 -0.84 -3.87
C ALA A 10 10.49 -0.10 -2.90
N VAL A 11 9.99 -0.77 -1.87
CA VAL A 11 9.08 -0.21 -0.87
C VAL A 11 9.87 0.23 0.35
N GLN A 12 9.92 1.54 0.55
CA GLN A 12 10.45 2.11 1.79
C GLN A 12 9.47 1.86 2.94
N GLN A 13 8.17 2.16 2.73
CA GLN A 13 7.14 1.98 3.75
C GLN A 13 5.78 1.58 3.16
N ALA A 14 5.20 0.49 3.66
CA ALA A 14 3.82 0.12 3.42
C ALA A 14 2.90 0.86 4.41
N ASN A 15 2.50 2.09 4.05
CA ASN A 15 1.81 3.03 4.94
C ASN A 15 0.43 2.55 5.39
N GLY A 16 -0.32 1.86 4.53
CA GLY A 16 -1.64 1.37 4.90
C GLY A 16 -2.39 0.72 3.74
N ILE A 17 -3.50 0.07 4.10
CA ILE A 17 -4.41 -0.59 3.19
C ILE A 17 -5.84 -0.14 3.48
N LEU A 18 -6.59 0.15 2.41
CA LEU A 18 -8.04 0.23 2.41
C LEU A 18 -8.55 -0.97 1.63
N SER A 19 -9.53 -1.68 2.17
CA SER A 19 -10.15 -2.82 1.49
C SER A 19 -11.66 -2.75 1.59
N VAL A 20 -12.34 -3.11 0.50
CA VAL A 20 -13.80 -3.26 0.46
C VAL A 20 -14.14 -4.64 -0.09
N HIS A 21 -15.09 -5.32 0.56
CA HIS A 21 -15.71 -6.52 0.01
C HIS A 21 -16.74 -6.09 -1.03
N VAL A 22 -16.55 -6.48 -2.29
CA VAL A 22 -17.50 -6.26 -3.37
C VAL A 22 -18.33 -7.51 -3.68
N GLY A 23 -17.91 -8.65 -3.14
CA GLY A 23 -18.63 -9.92 -3.14
C GLY A 23 -18.20 -10.79 -1.96
N PRO A 24 -18.80 -11.98 -1.79
CA PRO A 24 -18.50 -12.87 -0.67
C PRO A 24 -17.02 -13.27 -0.60
N GLU A 25 -16.38 -13.48 -1.75
CA GLU A 25 -14.96 -13.85 -1.86
C GLU A 25 -14.17 -12.85 -2.73
N GLU A 26 -14.69 -11.64 -2.91
CA GLU A 26 -14.08 -10.63 -3.80
C GLU A 26 -13.78 -9.33 -3.05
N ILE A 27 -12.50 -8.97 -3.03
CA ILE A 27 -11.97 -7.78 -2.36
C ILE A 27 -11.32 -6.85 -3.39
N VAL A 28 -11.66 -5.57 -3.31
CA VAL A 28 -10.87 -4.50 -3.92
C VAL A 28 -10.01 -3.84 -2.85
N ALA A 29 -8.72 -3.73 -3.12
CA ALA A 29 -7.74 -3.16 -2.19
C ALA A 29 -7.06 -1.92 -2.77
N GLY A 30 -6.90 -0.90 -1.94
CA GLY A 30 -6.07 0.27 -2.20
C GLY A 30 -4.89 0.30 -1.21
N LEU A 31 -3.67 0.37 -1.71
CA LEU A 31 -2.45 0.46 -0.92
C LEU A 31 -1.89 1.89 -0.96
N SER A 32 -1.54 2.40 0.21
CA SER A 32 -0.72 3.60 0.36
C SER A 32 0.72 3.15 0.55
N ILE A 33 1.60 3.49 -0.39
CA ILE A 33 3.00 3.01 -0.42
C ILE A 33 3.94 4.20 -0.56
N GLU A 34 4.98 4.22 0.26
CA GLU A 34 6.17 5.05 0.10
C GLU A 34 7.24 4.21 -0.60
N PHE A 35 7.73 4.73 -1.72
CA PHE A 35 8.75 4.08 -2.54
C PHE A 35 10.12 4.66 -2.21
N GLU A 36 11.19 3.90 -2.47
CA GLU A 36 12.55 4.42 -2.32
C GLU A 36 12.79 5.66 -3.21
N ASP A 37 13.44 6.70 -2.65
CA ASP A 37 13.56 8.03 -3.28
C ASP A 37 14.29 8.01 -4.64
N HIS A 38 15.13 7.02 -4.88
CA HIS A 38 15.96 6.91 -6.08
C HIS A 38 15.25 6.23 -7.26
N LEU A 39 14.01 5.75 -7.06
CA LEU A 39 13.29 4.99 -8.08
C LEU A 39 12.71 5.88 -9.16
N THR A 40 12.79 5.39 -10.39
CA THR A 40 12.13 5.99 -11.55
C THR A 40 10.71 5.46 -11.71
N ALA A 41 9.91 6.08 -12.59
CA ALA A 41 8.56 5.59 -12.89
C ALA A 41 8.56 4.12 -13.38
N PRO A 42 9.45 3.69 -14.31
CA PRO A 42 9.57 2.27 -14.66
C PRO A 42 9.92 1.35 -13.48
N ASP A 43 10.74 1.79 -12.53
CA ASP A 43 11.08 0.97 -11.36
C ASP A 43 9.87 0.78 -10.44
N ILE A 44 9.06 1.83 -10.29
CA ILE A 44 7.80 1.80 -9.55
C ILE A 44 6.79 0.87 -10.24
N GLU A 45 6.64 0.95 -11.56
CA GLU A 45 5.79 0.06 -12.34
C GLU A 45 6.20 -1.41 -12.14
N ALA A 46 7.49 -1.71 -12.26
CA ALA A 46 8.01 -3.06 -12.04
C ALA A 46 7.79 -3.54 -10.59
N CYS A 47 7.85 -2.65 -9.60
CA CYS A 47 7.48 -2.97 -8.22
C CYS A 47 5.99 -3.34 -8.12
N VAL A 48 5.11 -2.55 -8.71
CA VAL A 48 3.66 -2.81 -8.67
C VAL A 48 3.35 -4.15 -9.32
N GLU A 49 3.96 -4.49 -10.46
CA GLU A 49 3.79 -5.80 -11.12
C GLU A 49 4.22 -6.97 -10.22
N ARG A 50 5.37 -6.85 -9.53
CA ARG A 50 5.82 -7.88 -8.58
C ARG A 50 4.84 -8.05 -7.42
N LEU A 51 4.36 -6.93 -6.87
CA LEU A 51 3.38 -6.93 -5.78
C LEU A 51 2.06 -7.58 -6.21
N GLU A 52 1.53 -7.21 -7.38
CA GLU A 52 0.32 -7.80 -7.93
C GLU A 52 0.46 -9.31 -8.13
N ALA A 53 1.55 -9.76 -8.76
CA ALA A 53 1.81 -11.18 -8.99
C ALA A 53 1.89 -11.96 -7.68
N ARG A 54 2.58 -11.41 -6.67
CA ARG A 54 2.73 -12.05 -5.36
C ARG A 54 1.42 -12.08 -4.58
N LEU A 55 0.68 -10.96 -4.54
CA LEU A 55 -0.59 -10.87 -3.83
C LEU A 55 -1.66 -11.74 -4.49
N LYS A 56 -1.70 -11.84 -5.82
CA LYS A 56 -2.59 -12.75 -6.54
C LYS A 56 -2.33 -14.22 -6.20
N LYS A 57 -1.07 -14.60 -5.97
CA LYS A 57 -0.69 -15.96 -5.57
C LYS A 57 -1.05 -16.26 -4.11
N GLU A 58 -0.74 -15.35 -3.20
CA GLU A 58 -0.91 -15.57 -1.76
C GLU A 58 -2.33 -15.25 -1.25
N MET A 59 -3.07 -14.41 -1.97
CA MET A 59 -4.39 -13.90 -1.56
C MET A 59 -5.29 -13.67 -2.78
N PRO A 60 -5.74 -14.77 -3.43
CA PRO A 60 -6.51 -14.72 -4.68
C PRO A 60 -7.85 -13.98 -4.55
N GLN A 61 -8.36 -13.73 -3.33
CA GLN A 61 -9.56 -12.94 -3.09
C GLN A 61 -9.40 -11.44 -3.41
N ILE A 62 -8.16 -10.92 -3.51
CA ILE A 62 -7.94 -9.56 -3.99
C ILE A 62 -8.08 -9.56 -5.51
N SER A 63 -9.24 -9.13 -6.01
CA SER A 63 -9.53 -9.11 -7.44
C SER A 63 -8.96 -7.87 -8.14
N ARG A 64 -8.79 -6.76 -7.40
CA ARG A 64 -8.22 -5.51 -7.91
C ARG A 64 -7.37 -4.84 -6.86
N LEU A 65 -6.21 -4.35 -7.30
CA LEU A 65 -5.27 -3.60 -6.49
C LEU A 65 -5.09 -2.20 -7.08
N PHE A 66 -5.22 -1.18 -6.23
CA PHE A 66 -4.84 0.19 -6.56
C PHE A 66 -3.66 0.57 -5.69
N VAL A 67 -2.64 1.19 -6.27
CA VAL A 67 -1.48 1.68 -5.54
C VAL A 67 -1.45 3.20 -5.60
N LYS A 68 -1.34 3.84 -4.43
CA LYS A 68 -1.22 5.29 -4.30
C LYS A 68 0.17 5.64 -3.77
N PRO A 69 1.12 6.00 -4.65
CA PRO A 69 2.42 6.51 -4.24
C PRO A 69 2.26 7.70 -3.28
N GLN A 70 2.98 7.68 -2.16
CA GLN A 70 3.07 8.78 -1.21
C GLN A 70 4.48 9.38 -1.25
N ALA A 71 4.54 10.71 -1.13
CA ALA A 71 5.81 11.40 -0.94
C ALA A 71 6.31 11.22 0.50
N THR A 72 7.62 11.20 0.64
CA THR A 72 8.34 10.88 1.87
C THR A 72 7.88 11.73 3.06
N GLY A 73 7.63 11.06 4.20
CA GLY A 73 7.17 11.69 5.45
C GLY A 73 5.74 12.27 5.42
N THR A 74 4.97 12.05 4.34
CA THR A 74 3.57 12.51 4.27
C THR A 74 2.65 11.66 5.15
N TRP A 75 2.95 10.37 5.29
CA TRP A 75 2.18 9.48 6.17
C TRP A 75 2.43 9.79 7.64
N GLU A 76 3.67 10.03 8.06
CA GLU A 76 4.00 10.41 9.44
C GLU A 76 3.27 11.69 9.86
N ARG A 77 3.25 12.70 8.99
CA ARG A 77 2.47 13.93 9.21
C ARG A 77 0.98 13.66 9.41
N ARG A 78 0.39 12.81 8.57
CA ARG A 78 -1.04 12.42 8.69
C ARG A 78 -1.31 11.62 9.96
N ARG A 79 -0.47 10.62 10.27
CA ARG A 79 -0.59 9.81 11.48
C ARG A 79 -0.51 10.67 12.74
N LYS A 80 0.43 11.62 12.78
CA LYS A 80 0.58 12.55 13.90
C LYS A 80 -0.67 13.40 14.10
N ALA A 81 -1.19 14.00 13.03
CA ALA A 81 -2.44 14.76 13.08
C ALA A 81 -3.66 13.90 13.50
N MET A 82 -3.73 12.64 13.08
CA MET A 82 -4.81 11.73 13.49
C MET A 82 -4.71 11.30 14.96
N ALA A 83 -3.50 11.09 15.47
CA ALA A 83 -3.25 10.77 16.87
C ALA A 83 -3.63 11.96 17.77
N GLU A 84 -3.19 13.17 17.42
CA GLU A 84 -3.51 14.41 18.13
C GLU A 84 -5.04 14.66 18.17
N ALA A 85 -5.76 14.43 17.06
CA ALA A 85 -7.22 14.57 17.00
C ALA A 85 -8.00 13.52 17.81
N SER A 86 -7.40 12.36 18.08
CA SER A 86 -8.04 11.28 18.86
C SER A 86 -7.84 11.45 20.37
N GLU A 87 -6.83 12.23 20.79
CA GLU A 87 -6.56 12.53 22.20
C GLU A 87 -7.41 13.70 22.74
N GLU A 88 -7.99 14.51 21.85
CA GLU A 88 -8.90 15.63 22.19
C GLU A 88 -10.40 15.25 22.24
N SER A 89 -10.76 13.98 21.97
CA SER A 89 -12.15 13.48 21.94
C SER A 89 -12.54 12.63 23.15
#